data_AF-A0A401TBH5-F1
#
_entry.id   AF-A0A401TBH5-F1
#
_cell.length_a   1.000
_cell.length_b   1.000
_cell.length_c   1.000
_cell.angle_alpha   90.00
_cell.angle_beta   90.00
_cell.angle_gamma   90.00
#
_symmetry.space_group_name_H-M   'P 1'
#
loop_
_entity.id
_entity.type
_entity.pdbx_description
1 polymer ?
#
loop_
_entity_poly.entity_id
_entity_poly.type
_entity_poly.pdbx_seq_one_letter_code
_entity_poly.pdbx_strand_id
1 'polypeptide(L)'
;SSWELPDLREGNILAISDSDGVNYPWYGNTTETHTIVGPTKREVRFTVSMNDNFYPSVTWAVPVSRSNTPQLTSIMRDQSFTTWLVASNMGTGEIIILQTIKWRMKLHIAVDPSKALGERAVLLEPIEQETPLILNRNEPIAPNALRKPNANDAQVLMWRPTGGQPEVVIPPKI
;
A
#
# COMPACT_ATOMS: atom_id res chain seq x y z
N SER A 1 -5.52 -0.27 -17.88
CA SER A 1 -4.23 -0.64 -17.26
C SER A 1 -4.44 -0.85 -15.77
N SER A 2 -3.48 -1.48 -15.10
CA SER A 2 -3.50 -1.78 -13.67
C SER A 2 -2.10 -1.67 -13.11
N TRP A 3 -1.95 -1.02 -11.96
CA TRP A 3 -0.76 -1.19 -11.11
C TRP A 3 -0.91 -2.51 -10.36
N GLU A 4 0.05 -3.40 -10.52
CA GLU A 4 0.00 -4.76 -9.99
C GLU A 4 1.28 -5.10 -9.21
N LEU A 5 1.17 -6.02 -8.27
CA LEU A 5 2.28 -6.66 -7.58
C LEU A 5 2.27 -8.15 -8.00
N PRO A 6 3.03 -8.56 -9.04
CA PRO A 6 2.88 -9.88 -9.65
C PRO A 6 3.06 -11.02 -8.65
N ASP A 7 4.12 -10.97 -7.84
CA ASP A 7 4.39 -12.01 -6.82
C ASP A 7 3.30 -12.13 -5.77
N LEU A 8 2.67 -11.01 -5.39
CA LEU A 8 1.55 -11.01 -4.46
C LEU A 8 0.29 -11.56 -5.13
N ARG A 9 0.06 -11.22 -6.41
CA ARG A 9 -1.09 -11.69 -7.20
C ARG A 9 -1.03 -13.19 -7.48
N GLU A 10 0.16 -13.71 -7.74
CA GLU A 10 0.43 -15.12 -8.04
C GLU A 10 0.53 -15.98 -6.77
N GLY A 11 0.60 -15.35 -5.60
CA GLY A 11 0.73 -16.05 -4.32
C GLY A 11 2.16 -16.53 -4.02
N ASN A 12 3.16 -16.06 -4.76
CA ASN A 12 4.57 -16.33 -4.51
C ASN A 12 5.02 -15.71 -3.17
N ILE A 13 4.41 -14.59 -2.78
CA ILE A 13 4.60 -13.94 -1.48
C ILE A 13 3.25 -13.68 -0.80
N LEU A 14 3.26 -13.69 0.54
CA LEU A 14 2.05 -13.44 1.34
C LEU A 14 1.79 -11.96 1.62
N ALA A 15 2.85 -11.15 1.63
CA ALA A 15 2.81 -9.72 1.86
C ALA A 15 4.08 -9.08 1.30
N ILE A 16 4.01 -7.77 1.08
CA ILE A 16 5.14 -6.93 0.71
C ILE A 16 5.14 -5.67 1.61
N SER A 17 6.33 -5.17 1.94
CA SER A 17 6.44 -3.96 2.76
C SER A 17 5.96 -2.73 1.99
N ASP A 18 5.07 -1.95 2.59
CA ASP A 18 4.65 -0.64 2.05
C ASP A 18 5.49 0.53 2.61
N SER A 19 6.67 0.23 3.16
CA SER A 19 7.60 1.25 3.64
C SER A 19 8.02 2.21 2.52
N ASP A 20 8.14 3.50 2.84
CA ASP A 20 8.68 4.55 1.97
C ASP A 20 10.16 4.33 1.58
N GLY A 21 10.82 3.34 2.20
CA GLY A 21 12.19 2.93 1.91
C GLY A 21 13.25 3.66 2.73
N VAL A 22 12.89 4.70 3.51
CA VAL A 22 13.85 5.48 4.30
C VAL A 22 14.34 4.67 5.50
N ASN A 23 13.42 4.05 6.23
CA ASN A 23 13.69 3.23 7.41
C ASN A 23 13.36 1.75 7.19
N TYR A 24 13.54 1.28 5.96
CA TYR A 24 13.17 -0.07 5.55
C TYR A 24 13.56 -1.14 6.59
N PRO A 25 12.66 -2.06 7.01
CA PRO A 25 11.30 -2.31 6.48
C PRO A 25 10.20 -1.51 7.19
N TRP A 26 10.54 -0.56 8.06
CA TRP A 26 9.59 0.14 8.91
C TRP A 26 8.92 1.31 8.17
N TYR A 27 7.67 1.56 8.53
CA TYR A 27 6.88 2.62 7.93
C TYR A 27 7.13 3.94 8.68
N GLY A 28 7.58 4.97 7.95
CA GLY A 28 7.80 6.31 8.49
C GLY A 28 9.02 6.46 9.40
N ASN A 29 9.30 7.72 9.75
CA ASN A 29 10.40 8.13 10.63
C ASN A 29 9.99 9.21 11.63
N THR A 30 8.69 9.54 11.68
CA THR A 30 8.22 10.71 12.42
C THR A 30 7.47 10.26 13.66
N THR A 31 6.14 10.29 13.62
CA THR A 31 5.31 9.85 14.73
C THR A 31 5.18 8.32 14.82
N GLU A 32 5.64 7.60 13.80
CA GLU A 32 5.49 6.15 13.68
C GLU A 32 6.49 5.38 14.56
N THR A 33 7.64 5.98 14.87
CA THR A 33 8.74 5.32 15.58
C THR A 33 9.15 6.12 16.81
N HIS A 34 9.50 5.43 17.89
CA HIS A 34 10.08 6.04 19.08
C HIS A 34 11.24 5.20 19.59
N THR A 35 12.34 5.86 19.98
CA THR A 35 13.54 5.19 20.49
C THR A 35 13.62 5.36 22.00
N ILE A 36 13.64 4.23 22.72
CA ILE A 36 13.84 4.21 24.17
C ILE A 36 15.30 3.88 24.46
N VAL A 37 15.98 4.74 25.21
CA VAL A 37 17.36 4.50 25.68
C VAL A 37 17.33 4.21 27.17
N GLY A 38 17.78 3.01 27.54
CA GLY A 38 17.89 2.59 28.93
C GLY A 38 19.21 3.00 29.60
N PRO A 39 19.31 2.82 30.94
CA PRO A 39 18.22 2.46 31.84
C PRO A 39 17.29 3.66 32.12
N THR A 40 15.99 3.40 32.24
CA THR A 40 15.01 4.43 32.63
C THR A 40 14.84 4.44 34.15
N LYS A 41 14.80 5.64 34.75
CA LYS A 41 14.65 5.81 36.22
C LYS A 41 13.19 5.83 36.69
N ARG A 42 12.25 6.00 35.75
CA ARG A 42 10.80 6.15 35.96
C ARG A 42 10.06 5.56 34.75
N GLU A 43 8.78 5.27 34.93
CA GLU A 43 7.89 4.90 33.83
C GLU A 43 7.88 6.01 32.76
N VAL A 44 7.98 5.62 31.49
CA VAL A 44 7.91 6.52 30.34
C VAL A 44 6.74 6.08 29.48
N ARG A 45 5.88 7.04 29.09
CA ARG A 45 4.78 6.84 28.16
C ARG A 45 5.01 7.70 26.93
N PHE A 46 4.74 7.15 25.77
CA PHE A 46 4.79 7.85 24.50
C PHE A 46 3.65 7.33 23.62
N THR A 47 3.29 8.14 22.64
CA THR A 47 2.29 7.79 21.64
C THR A 47 3.01 7.65 20.32
N VAL A 48 2.78 6.53 19.64
CA VAL A 48 3.11 6.37 18.23
C VAL A 48 1.83 6.44 17.43
N SER A 49 1.90 7.09 16.27
CA SER A 49 0.78 7.22 15.34
C SER A 49 1.29 7.06 13.91
N MET A 50 0.50 6.38 13.10
CA MET A 50 0.70 6.23 11.67
C MET A 50 -0.47 6.91 10.97
N ASN A 51 -0.15 7.65 9.91
CA ASN A 51 -1.13 8.14 8.96
C ASN A 51 -0.72 7.68 7.56
N ASP A 52 -1.64 7.06 6.85
CA ASP A 52 -1.46 6.69 5.46
C ASP A 52 -2.53 7.42 4.63
N ASN A 53 -2.08 8.14 3.60
CA ASN A 53 -2.95 8.96 2.77
C ASN A 53 -3.00 8.37 1.36
N PHE A 54 -4.21 8.06 0.91
CA PHE A 54 -4.41 7.61 -0.45
C PHE A 54 -4.26 8.76 -1.44
N TYR A 55 -3.16 8.78 -2.21
CA TYR A 55 -2.92 9.77 -3.26
C TYR A 55 -2.48 9.12 -4.58
N PRO A 56 -3.40 8.59 -5.41
CA PRO A 56 -3.05 8.05 -6.71
C PRO A 56 -2.97 9.17 -7.76
N SER A 57 -2.03 9.00 -8.70
CA SER A 57 -2.10 9.66 -10.01
C SER A 57 -2.40 8.60 -11.07
N VAL A 58 -3.42 8.82 -11.89
CA VAL A 58 -3.87 7.86 -12.91
C VAL A 58 -3.78 8.44 -14.32
N THR A 59 -3.50 7.58 -15.29
CA THR A 59 -3.41 7.96 -16.70
C THR A 59 -4.80 8.03 -17.33
N TRP A 60 -5.09 9.12 -18.03
CA TRP A 60 -6.37 9.35 -18.73
C TRP A 60 -6.48 8.59 -20.06
N ALA A 61 -5.36 8.45 -20.77
CA ALA A 61 -5.27 7.79 -22.06
C ALA A 61 -4.74 6.36 -21.90
N VAL A 62 -4.90 5.56 -22.95
CA VAL A 62 -4.29 4.22 -23.03
C VAL A 62 -2.78 4.37 -22.99
N PRO A 63 -2.06 3.80 -22.00
CA PRO A 63 -0.63 4.10 -21.80
C PRO A 63 0.28 3.71 -22.96
N VAL A 64 -0.13 2.71 -23.75
CA VAL A 64 0.63 2.21 -24.92
C VAL A 64 0.19 2.86 -26.24
N SER A 65 -0.82 3.74 -26.21
CA SER A 65 -1.33 4.42 -27.39
C SER A 65 -0.61 5.75 -27.63
N ARG A 66 -0.45 6.13 -28.90
CA ARG A 66 0.01 7.48 -29.29
C ARG A 66 -1.10 8.53 -29.23
N SER A 67 -2.34 8.12 -28.97
CA SER A 67 -3.48 9.02 -28.86
C SER A 67 -3.58 9.62 -27.47
N ASN A 68 -3.79 10.93 -27.40
CA ASN A 68 -4.09 11.65 -26.16
C ASN A 68 -5.59 11.72 -25.86
N THR A 69 -6.43 10.97 -26.59
CA THR A 69 -7.87 10.90 -26.31
C THR A 69 -8.10 10.30 -24.92
N PRO A 70 -8.84 10.97 -24.03
CA PRO A 70 -9.22 10.42 -22.74
C PRO A 70 -10.10 9.18 -22.90
N GLN A 71 -9.71 8.07 -22.29
CA GLN A 71 -10.44 6.79 -22.34
C GLN A 71 -10.64 6.15 -20.95
N LEU A 72 -10.21 6.83 -19.88
CA LEU A 72 -10.46 6.37 -18.51
C LEU A 72 -11.95 6.46 -18.19
N THR A 73 -12.55 5.32 -17.90
CA THR A 73 -13.97 5.19 -17.53
C THR A 73 -14.19 4.79 -16.08
N SER A 74 -13.21 4.14 -15.45
CA SER A 74 -13.30 3.70 -14.06
C SER A 74 -11.94 3.49 -13.42
N ILE A 75 -11.85 3.72 -12.11
CA ILE A 75 -10.70 3.37 -11.27
C ILE A 75 -11.22 2.38 -10.22
N MET A 76 -10.57 1.24 -10.12
CA MET A 76 -10.89 0.23 -9.10
C MET A 76 -9.64 -0.05 -8.26
N ARG A 77 -9.83 -0.13 -6.94
CA ARG A 77 -8.80 -0.54 -6.00
C ARG A 77 -9.40 -1.47 -4.98
N ASP A 78 -8.70 -2.56 -4.70
CA ASP A 78 -9.06 -3.50 -3.66
C ASP A 78 -7.76 -3.99 -3.02
N GLN A 79 -7.50 -3.55 -1.80
CA GLN A 79 -6.25 -3.81 -1.10
C GLN A 79 -6.48 -4.13 0.36
N SER A 80 -5.76 -5.13 0.85
CA SER A 80 -5.75 -5.52 2.24
C SER A 80 -4.41 -5.18 2.86
N PHE A 81 -4.44 -4.64 4.06
CA PHE A 81 -3.28 -4.18 4.80
C PHE A 81 -3.21 -4.91 6.14
N THR A 82 -1.98 -5.20 6.57
CA THR A 82 -1.69 -5.64 7.92
C THR A 82 -0.61 -4.74 8.48
N THR A 83 -0.91 -4.11 9.62
CA THR A 83 0.01 -3.22 10.33
C THR A 83 0.44 -3.92 11.62
N TRP A 84 1.75 -3.99 11.86
CA TRP A 84 2.32 -4.51 13.09
C TRP A 84 2.97 -3.38 13.87
N LEU A 85 2.51 -3.17 15.11
CA LEU A 85 3.27 -2.41 16.09
C LEU A 85 4.29 -3.35 16.73
N VAL A 86 5.56 -2.99 16.69
CA VAL A 86 6.66 -3.81 17.19
C VAL A 86 7.53 -3.06 18.19
N ALA A 87 8.11 -3.80 19.13
CA ALA A 87 9.32 -3.39 19.84
C ALA A 87 10.51 -4.10 19.19
N SER A 88 11.53 -3.33 18.81
CA SER A 88 12.76 -3.86 18.22
C SER A 88 13.94 -3.57 19.14
N ASN A 89 14.73 -4.59 19.44
CA ASN A 89 16.02 -4.43 20.11
C ASN A 89 17.10 -4.17 19.06
N MET A 90 17.58 -2.94 18.99
CA MET A 90 18.59 -2.53 18.00
C MET A 90 19.96 -3.21 18.17
N GLY A 91 20.27 -3.73 19.38
CA GLY A 91 21.53 -4.41 19.64
C GLY A 91 21.51 -5.90 19.24
N THR A 92 20.38 -6.58 19.42
CA THR A 92 20.23 -8.02 19.11
C THR A 92 19.49 -8.30 17.80
N GLY A 93 18.76 -7.32 17.26
CA GLY A 93 17.86 -7.50 16.12
C GLY A 93 16.55 -8.22 16.45
N GLU A 94 16.26 -8.46 17.73
CA GLU A 94 15.03 -9.13 18.16
C GLU A 94 13.81 -8.22 17.92
N ILE A 95 12.76 -8.78 17.35
CA ILE A 95 11.49 -8.09 17.07
C ILE A 95 10.38 -8.78 17.87
N ILE A 96 9.69 -8.01 18.70
CA ILE A 96 8.53 -8.44 19.50
C ILE A 96 7.29 -7.73 18.95
N ILE A 97 6.27 -8.50 18.56
CA ILE A 97 5.01 -7.95 18.07
C ILE A 97 4.13 -7.57 19.26
N LEU A 98 3.80 -6.29 19.36
CA LEU A 98 2.97 -5.73 20.42
C LEU A 98 1.49 -5.77 20.03
N GLN A 99 1.16 -5.39 18.80
CA GLN A 99 -0.22 -5.35 18.30
C GLN A 99 -0.27 -5.59 16.80
N THR A 100 -1.26 -6.34 16.33
CA THR A 100 -1.60 -6.48 14.91
C THR A 100 -2.94 -5.79 14.61
N ILE A 101 -2.98 -5.02 13.52
CA ILE A 101 -4.18 -4.36 13.00
C ILE A 101 -4.36 -4.78 11.54
N LYS A 102 -5.59 -5.11 11.13
CA LYS A 102 -5.94 -5.44 9.75
C LYS A 102 -7.03 -4.54 9.23
N TRP A 103 -6.93 -4.17 7.96
CA TRP A 103 -7.97 -3.41 7.29
C TRP A 103 -7.94 -3.67 5.79
N ARG A 104 -9.05 -3.38 5.12
CA ARG A 104 -9.19 -3.52 3.67
C ARG A 104 -9.87 -2.28 3.12
N MET A 105 -9.33 -1.77 2.03
CA MET A 105 -9.90 -0.65 1.31
C MET A 105 -10.37 -1.12 -0.06
N LYS A 106 -11.61 -0.74 -0.41
CA LYS A 106 -12.24 -1.01 -1.69
C LYS A 106 -12.75 0.30 -2.26
N LEU A 107 -12.21 0.72 -3.38
CA LEU A 107 -12.64 1.94 -4.06
C LEU A 107 -13.08 1.61 -5.47
N HIS A 108 -14.21 2.17 -5.87
CA HIS A 108 -14.69 2.14 -7.23
C HIS A 108 -15.11 3.55 -7.63
N ILE A 109 -14.40 4.16 -8.56
CA ILE A 109 -14.67 5.53 -9.00
C ILE A 109 -15.04 5.44 -10.48
N ALA A 110 -16.25 5.85 -10.84
CA ALA A 110 -16.62 6.06 -12.23
C ALA A 110 -16.04 7.38 -12.72
N VAL A 111 -15.56 7.40 -13.96
CA VAL A 111 -14.97 8.57 -14.61
C VAL A 111 -15.67 8.83 -15.93
N ASP A 112 -16.18 10.04 -16.11
CA ASP A 112 -16.72 10.54 -17.37
C ASP A 112 -15.84 11.68 -17.89
N PRO A 113 -14.98 11.42 -18.89
CA PRO A 113 -14.09 12.45 -19.42
C PRO A 113 -14.80 13.57 -20.17
N SER A 114 -16.07 13.40 -20.55
CA SER A 114 -16.85 14.41 -21.28
C SER A 114 -17.37 15.54 -20.39
N LYS A 115 -17.41 15.33 -19.07
CA LYS A 115 -17.90 16.32 -18.10
C LYS A 115 -16.87 17.41 -17.79
N ALA A 116 -17.35 18.52 -17.21
CA ALA A 116 -16.51 19.61 -16.74
C ALA A 116 -15.57 19.17 -15.59
N LEU A 117 -14.46 19.88 -15.42
CA LEU A 117 -13.55 19.65 -14.29
C LEU A 117 -14.32 19.83 -12.97
N GLY A 118 -14.13 18.89 -12.04
CA GLY A 118 -14.89 18.85 -10.77
C GLY A 118 -16.13 17.94 -10.80
N GLU A 119 -16.62 17.57 -11.98
CA GLU A 119 -17.83 16.74 -12.14
C GLU A 119 -17.58 15.39 -12.82
N ARG A 120 -16.31 15.09 -13.14
CA ARG A 120 -15.92 13.91 -13.93
C ARG A 120 -15.96 12.62 -13.14
N ALA A 121 -15.82 12.67 -11.82
CA ALA A 121 -15.64 11.48 -10.99
C ALA A 121 -16.79 11.34 -10.00
N VAL A 122 -17.29 10.10 -9.86
CA VAL A 122 -18.30 9.74 -8.87
C VAL A 122 -17.82 8.49 -8.14
N LEU A 123 -17.81 8.54 -6.80
CA LEU A 123 -17.56 7.36 -5.98
C LEU A 123 -18.79 6.43 -6.09
N LEU A 124 -18.53 5.19 -6.47
CA LEU A 124 -19.48 4.10 -6.49
C LEU A 124 -19.24 3.19 -5.28
N GLU A 125 -20.14 2.22 -5.08
CA GLU A 125 -20.04 1.27 -3.98
C GLU A 125 -18.72 0.45 -4.01
N PRO A 126 -18.16 0.14 -2.82
CA PRO A 126 -18.66 0.49 -1.50
C PRO A 126 -18.32 1.95 -1.12
N ILE A 127 -19.33 2.72 -0.72
CA ILE A 127 -19.13 4.11 -0.25
C ILE A 127 -18.50 4.09 1.15
N GLU A 128 -18.98 3.22 2.02
CA GLU A 128 -18.44 3.03 3.36
C GLU A 128 -17.28 2.04 3.35
N GLN A 129 -16.18 2.40 4.02
CA GLN A 129 -15.01 1.54 4.17
C GLN A 129 -15.08 0.76 5.49
N GLU A 130 -14.55 -0.46 5.49
CA GLU A 130 -14.41 -1.26 6.70
C GLU A 130 -13.45 -0.55 7.69
N THR A 131 -13.87 -0.43 8.94
CA THR A 131 -13.00 0.14 9.98
C THR A 131 -11.85 -0.82 10.28
N PRO A 132 -10.64 -0.31 10.54
CA PRO A 132 -9.53 -1.18 10.94
C PRO A 132 -9.84 -2.04 12.16
N LEU A 133 -9.51 -3.33 12.06
CA LEU A 133 -9.71 -4.33 13.08
C LEU A 133 -8.43 -4.54 13.88
N ILE A 134 -8.48 -4.23 15.18
CA ILE A 134 -7.42 -4.58 16.13
C ILE A 134 -7.59 -6.06 16.50
N LEU A 135 -6.58 -6.88 16.26
CA LEU A 135 -6.66 -8.32 16.54
C LEU A 135 -6.46 -8.61 18.02
N ASN A 136 -7.28 -9.52 18.57
CA ASN A 136 -7.11 -10.02 19.94
C ASN A 136 -5.88 -10.92 20.10
N ARG A 137 -5.38 -11.48 18.99
CA ARG A 137 -4.17 -12.30 18.93
C ARG A 137 -3.30 -11.81 17.79
N ASN A 138 -2.05 -11.50 18.11
CA ASN A 138 -1.07 -11.06 17.12
C ASN A 138 -0.76 -12.17 16.12
N GLU A 139 -0.63 -11.77 14.85
CA GLU A 139 -0.20 -12.66 13.77
C GLU A 139 1.28 -12.43 13.47
N PRO A 140 2.03 -13.48 13.07
CA PRO A 140 3.44 -13.33 12.71
C PRO A 140 3.62 -12.39 11.51
N ILE A 141 4.72 -11.65 11.50
CA ILE A 141 5.10 -10.85 10.33
C ILE A 141 5.50 -11.82 9.21
N ALA A 142 4.91 -11.63 8.02
CA ALA A 142 5.32 -12.39 6.85
C ALA A 142 6.80 -12.11 6.55
N PRO A 143 7.67 -13.12 6.39
CA PRO A 143 9.10 -12.90 6.18
C PRO A 143 9.44 -12.00 4.99
N ASN A 144 8.62 -12.05 3.93
CA ASN A 144 8.78 -11.22 2.74
C ASN A 144 8.51 -9.73 3.00
N ALA A 145 7.70 -9.38 4.02
CA ALA A 145 7.47 -8.00 4.41
C ALA A 145 8.68 -7.36 5.13
N LEU A 146 9.69 -8.14 5.52
CA LEU A 146 10.92 -7.64 6.14
C LEU A 146 12.09 -7.55 5.15
N ARG A 147 11.87 -7.88 3.86
CA ARG A 147 12.93 -7.98 2.84
C ARG A 147 12.57 -7.19 1.59
N LYS A 148 13.55 -6.53 1.00
CA LYS A 148 13.37 -5.83 -0.28
C LYS A 148 12.87 -6.80 -1.37
N PRO A 149 12.14 -6.32 -2.38
CA PRO A 149 11.71 -4.92 -2.60
C PRO A 149 10.52 -4.49 -1.72
N ASN A 150 10.32 -3.17 -1.58
CA ASN A 150 9.06 -2.64 -1.06
C ASN A 150 7.99 -2.61 -2.18
N ALA A 151 6.75 -2.27 -1.84
CA ALA A 151 5.63 -2.23 -2.77
C ALA A 151 5.88 -1.27 -3.94
N ASN A 152 6.49 -0.10 -3.67
CA ASN A 152 6.78 0.91 -4.68
C ASN A 152 7.82 0.47 -5.71
N ASP A 153 8.79 -0.35 -5.30
CA ASP A 153 9.83 -0.89 -6.16
C ASP A 153 9.35 -2.15 -6.90
N ALA A 154 8.49 -2.96 -6.29
CA ALA A 154 7.97 -4.20 -6.88
C ALA A 154 6.78 -4.01 -7.83
N GLN A 155 6.07 -2.88 -7.76
CA GLN A 155 4.88 -2.66 -8.57
C GLN A 155 5.21 -2.52 -10.06
N VAL A 156 4.31 -3.01 -10.90
CA VAL A 156 4.39 -2.91 -12.36
C VAL A 156 3.11 -2.28 -12.91
N LEU A 157 3.24 -1.46 -13.96
CA LEU A 157 2.07 -0.99 -14.69
C LEU A 157 1.80 -1.94 -15.86
N MET A 158 0.69 -2.66 -15.78
CA MET A 158 0.24 -3.58 -16.81
C MET A 158 -0.82 -2.95 -17.71
N TRP A 159 -0.68 -3.12 -19.02
CA TRP A 159 -1.75 -2.90 -19.98
C TRP A 159 -2.36 -4.25 -20.37
N ARG A 160 -3.68 -4.35 -20.27
CA ARG A 160 -4.46 -5.54 -20.64
C ARG A 160 -5.56 -5.10 -21.60
N PRO A 161 -5.32 -5.16 -22.91
CA PRO A 161 -6.34 -4.79 -23.89
C PRO A 161 -7.44 -5.87 -23.93
N THR A 162 -8.62 -5.50 -24.42
CA THR A 162 -9.72 -6.45 -24.67
C THR A 162 -9.34 -7.52 -25.71
N GLY A 163 -8.42 -7.21 -26.62
CA GLY A 163 -7.84 -8.15 -27.57
C GLY A 163 -6.35 -7.95 -27.73
N GLY A 164 -5.60 -9.04 -27.93
CA GLY A 164 -4.14 -9.05 -27.99
C GLY A 164 -3.49 -9.55 -26.70
N GLN A 165 -2.16 -9.47 -26.64
CA GLN A 165 -1.40 -9.89 -25.48
C GLN A 165 -1.26 -8.77 -24.46
N PRO A 166 -1.25 -9.09 -23.15
CA PRO A 166 -0.88 -8.13 -22.13
C PRO A 166 0.54 -7.59 -22.30
N GLU A 167 0.74 -6.34 -21.92
CA GLU A 167 2.02 -5.65 -22.06
C GLU A 167 2.43 -5.00 -20.73
N VAL A 168 3.72 -5.09 -20.39
CA VAL A 168 4.32 -4.36 -19.27
C VAL A 168 4.64 -2.94 -19.76
N VAL A 169 3.93 -1.95 -19.24
CA VAL A 169 4.14 -0.54 -19.58
C VAL A 169 5.27 0.07 -18.75
N ILE A 170 5.28 -0.24 -17.45
CA ILE A 170 6.33 0.20 -16.53
C ILE A 170 6.82 -1.05 -15.78
N PRO A 171 8.10 -1.44 -15.95
CA PRO A 171 8.69 -2.56 -15.20
C PRO A 171 8.92 -2.18 -13.73
N PRO A 172 9.18 -3.16 -12.85
CA PRO A 172 9.54 -2.86 -11.46
C PRO A 172 10.90 -2.14 -11.40
N LYS A 173 11.13 -1.40 -10.32
CA LYS A 173 12.44 -0.80 -10.05
C LYS A 173 13.37 -1.90 -9.54
N ILE A 174 14.38 -2.25 -10.33
CA ILE A 174 15.41 -3.25 -10.01
C ILE A 174 16.32 -2.73 -8.90
#